data_AF-A0A2N1JXH0-F1
#
_entry.id   AF-A0A2N1JXH0-F1
#
_cell.length_a   1.000
_cell.length_b   1.000
_cell.length_c   1.000
_cell.angle_alpha   90.00
_cell.angle_beta   90.00
_cell.angle_gamma   90.00
#
_symmetry.space_group_name_H-M   'P 1'
#
loop_
_entity.id
_entity.type
_entity.pdbx_description
1 polymer ?
#
loop_
_entity_poly.entity_id
_entity_poly.type
_entity_poly.pdbx_seq_one_letter_code
_entity_poly.pdbx_strand_id
1 'polypeptide(L)' 'MSESTKDLNEILRKHEVGGPQLAYWLYLTLERMTEDDRDEYLEELGEEKVMQLDALTDDLNYLIHNYWHLIK' A
#
# COMPACT_ATOMS: atom_id res chain seq x y z
N MET A 1 -7.49 -10.34 -16.46
CA MET A 1 -6.32 -10.14 -15.58
C MET A 1 -5.10 -9.99 -16.47
N SER A 2 -4.34 -8.89 -16.35
CA SER A 2 -3.13 -8.66 -17.14
C SER A 2 -2.02 -9.65 -16.76
N GLU A 3 -0.99 -9.78 -17.59
CA GLU A 3 0.19 -10.59 -17.26
C GLU A 3 0.87 -10.08 -15.99
N SER A 4 1.03 -8.75 -15.84
CA SER A 4 1.57 -8.15 -14.63
C SER A 4 0.82 -8.54 -13.34
N THR A 5 -0.51 -8.64 -13.39
CA THR A 5 -1.31 -9.10 -12.24
C THR A 5 -1.15 -10.60 -11.98
N LYS A 6 -0.95 -11.42 -13.03
CA LYS A 6 -0.65 -12.85 -12.86
C LYS A 6 0.67 -13.05 -12.16
N ASP A 7 1.71 -12.37 -12.61
CA ASP A 7 3.06 -12.49 -12.06
C ASP A 7 3.08 -12.07 -10.57
N LEU A 8 2.44 -10.95 -10.24
CA LEU A 8 2.28 -10.53 -8.85
C LEU A 8 1.56 -11.59 -8.00
N ASN A 9 0.44 -12.11 -8.49
CA ASN A 9 -0.32 -13.14 -7.76
C ASN A 9 0.49 -14.42 -7.54
N GLU A 10 1.34 -14.82 -8.50
CA GLU A 10 2.24 -15.96 -8.33
C GLU A 10 3.29 -15.73 -7.25
N ILE A 11 3.87 -14.52 -7.20
CA ILE A 11 4.81 -14.12 -6.13
C ILE A 11 4.12 -14.16 -4.77
N LEU A 12 2.95 -13.52 -4.63
CA LEU A 12 2.21 -13.48 -3.38
C LEU A 12 1.86 -14.89 -2.89
N ARG A 13 1.38 -15.75 -3.79
CA ARG A 13 1.06 -17.15 -3.47
C ARG A 13 2.30 -17.93 -3.03
N LYS A 14 3.44 -17.76 -3.70
CA LYS A 14 4.69 -18.44 -3.35
C LYS A 14 5.16 -18.11 -1.93
N HIS A 15 4.86 -16.90 -1.46
CA HIS A 15 5.23 -16.42 -0.14
C HIS A 15 4.08 -16.45 0.87
N GLU A 16 2.96 -17.10 0.53
CA GLU A 16 1.77 -17.22 1.37
C GLU A 16 1.19 -15.87 1.85
N VAL A 17 1.35 -14.82 1.03
CA VAL A 17 0.88 -13.46 1.34
C VAL A 17 -0.55 -13.29 0.84
N GLY A 18 -1.47 -13.04 1.77
CA GLY A 18 -2.87 -12.71 1.45
C GLY A 18 -3.06 -11.26 1.03
N GLY A 19 -4.15 -10.98 0.30
CA GLY A 19 -4.54 -9.61 -0.07
C GLY A 19 -4.61 -8.62 1.10
N PRO A 20 -5.25 -8.98 2.25
CA PRO A 20 -5.27 -8.12 3.43
C PRO A 20 -3.88 -7.83 4.02
N GLN A 21 -2.97 -8.82 4.04
CA GLN A 21 -1.59 -8.64 4.52
C GLN A 21 -0.80 -7.72 3.58
N LEU A 22 -0.94 -7.89 2.26
CA LEU A 22 -0.31 -7.02 1.28
C LEU A 22 -0.82 -5.56 1.43
N ALA A 23 -2.13 -5.37 1.56
CA ALA A 23 -2.73 -4.06 1.78
C ALA A 23 -2.19 -3.39 3.05
N TYR A 24 -2.03 -4.17 4.13
CA TYR A 24 -1.46 -3.68 5.39
C TYR A 24 0.00 -3.23 5.25
N TRP A 25 0.84 -4.03 4.61
CA TRP A 25 2.24 -3.65 4.40
C TRP A 25 2.40 -2.45 3.47
N LEU A 26 1.55 -2.35 2.45
CA LEU A 26 1.52 -1.18 1.59
C LEU A 26 1.12 0.07 2.37
N TYR A 27 0.06 0.00 3.19
CA TYR A 27 -0.35 1.09 4.07
C TYR A 27 0.79 1.57 4.97
N LEU A 28 1.46 0.65 5.70
CA LEU A 28 2.57 1.02 6.58
C LEU A 28 3.75 1.66 5.83
N THR A 29 3.95 1.27 4.57
CA THR A 29 5.01 1.85 3.75
C THR A 29 4.62 3.27 3.34
N LEU A 30 3.38 3.48 2.89
CA LEU A 30 2.90 4.79 2.47
C LEU A 30 2.79 5.76 3.64
N GLU A 31 2.29 5.33 4.79
CA GLU A 31 2.22 6.13 6.02
C GLU A 31 3.60 6.69 6.38
N ARG A 32 4.66 5.87 6.33
CA ARG A 32 6.04 6.35 6.55
C ARG A 32 6.49 7.36 5.51
N MET A 33 6.21 7.09 4.23
CA MET A 33 6.59 8.01 3.15
C MET A 33 5.88 9.36 3.26
N THR A 34 4.61 9.37 3.65
CA THR A 34 3.79 10.60 3.68
C THR A 34 3.80 11.31 5.04
N GLU A 35 4.30 10.68 6.11
CA GLU A 35 4.47 11.30 7.42
C GLU A 35 5.94 11.57 7.77
N ASP A 36 6.78 10.54 7.79
CA ASP A 36 8.17 10.64 8.26
C ASP A 36 9.07 11.32 7.23
N ASP A 37 8.92 10.94 5.96
CA ASP A 37 9.80 11.36 4.85
C ASP A 37 9.09 12.33 3.89
N ARG A 38 8.02 12.99 4.35
CA ARG A 38 7.10 13.75 3.50
C ARG A 38 7.79 14.81 2.65
N ASP A 39 8.72 15.57 3.24
CA ASP A 39 9.40 16.67 2.55
C ASP A 39 10.29 16.15 1.41
N GLU A 40 10.96 15.01 1.61
CA GLU A 40 11.76 14.32 0.58
C GLU A 40 10.86 13.87 -0.57
N TYR A 41 9.76 13.18 -0.26
CA TYR A 41 8.85 12.69 -1.30
C TYR A 41 8.07 13.82 -1.99
N LEU A 42 7.81 14.93 -1.32
CA LEU A 42 7.22 16.12 -1.94
C LEU A 42 8.18 16.77 -2.95
N GLU A 43 9.48 16.82 -2.64
CA GLU A 43 10.50 17.30 -3.56
C GLU A 43 10.67 16.35 -4.76
N GLU A 44 10.73 15.04 -4.52
CA GLU A 44 10.98 14.05 -5.58
C GLU A 44 9.79 13.80 -6.49
N LEU A 45 8.59 13.70 -5.92
CA LEU A 45 7.38 13.25 -6.64
C LEU A 45 6.44 14.40 -6.99
N GLY A 46 6.55 15.53 -6.30
CA GLY A 46 5.66 16.67 -6.43
C GLY A 46 4.32 16.51 -5.71
N GLU A 47 3.64 17.65 -5.53
CA GLU A 47 2.44 17.77 -4.70
C GLU A 47 1.28 16.87 -5.17
N GLU A 48 1.01 16.83 -6.48
CA GLU A 48 -0.07 16.00 -7.03
C GLU A 48 0.12 14.53 -6.68
N LYS A 49 1.37 14.03 -6.74
CA LYS A 49 1.65 12.63 -6.47
C LYS A 49 1.57 12.30 -4.99
N VAL A 50 2.09 13.17 -4.13
CA VAL A 50 1.96 13.02 -2.67
C VAL A 50 0.49 13.01 -2.25
N MET A 51 -0.35 13.90 -2.79
CA MET A 51 -1.79 13.88 -2.51
C MET A 51 -2.48 12.58 -2.97
N GLN A 52 -2.05 11.99 -4.09
CA GLN A 52 -2.55 10.68 -4.51
C GLN A 52 -2.14 9.57 -3.53
N LEU A 53 -0.93 9.64 -2.98
CA LEU A 53 -0.45 8.68 -1.98
C LEU A 53 -1.18 8.84 -0.65
N ASP A 54 -1.45 10.07 -0.22
CA ASP A 54 -2.26 10.36 0.97
C ASP A 54 -3.66 9.72 0.83
N ALA A 55 -4.35 9.98 -0.29
CA ALA A 55 -5.67 9.41 -0.55
C ALA A 55 -5.65 7.87 -0.60
N LEU A 56 -4.61 7.28 -1.20
CA LEU A 56 -4.45 5.82 -1.22
C LEU A 56 -4.21 5.26 0.20
N THR A 57 -3.46 5.98 1.04
CA THR A 57 -3.19 5.60 2.43
C THR A 57 -4.50 5.58 3.24
N ASP A 58 -5.36 6.58 3.06
CA ASP A 58 -6.68 6.63 3.68
C ASP A 58 -7.58 5.46 3.26
N ASP A 59 -7.65 5.17 1.94
CA ASP A 59 -8.44 4.06 1.41
C ASP A 59 -7.95 2.70 1.94
N LEU A 60 -6.63 2.52 2.03
CA LEU A 60 -6.03 1.30 2.58
C LEU A 60 -6.31 1.17 4.08
N ASN A 61 -6.22 2.26 4.85
CA ASN A 61 -6.55 2.25 6.27
C ASN A 61 -7.99 1.78 6.51
N TYR A 62 -8.94 2.30 5.73
CA TYR A 62 -10.33 1.86 5.77
C TYR A 62 -10.47 0.36 5.45
N LEU A 63 -9.77 -0.12 4.41
CA LEU A 63 -9.77 -1.53 4.03
C LEU A 63 -9.21 -2.41 5.16
N ILE A 64 -8.06 -2.04 5.72
CA ILE A 64 -7.38 -2.75 6.80
C ILE A 64 -8.28 -2.83 8.04
N HIS A 65 -8.97 -1.74 8.38
CA HIS A 65 -9.90 -1.72 9.50
C HIS A 65 -11.00 -2.79 9.34
N ASN A 66 -11.52 -2.99 8.13
CA ASN A 66 -12.55 -4.00 7.85
C ASN A 66 -12.01 -5.44 7.86
N TYR A 67 -10.75 -5.62 7.47
CA TYR A 67 -10.13 -6.94 7.32
C TYR A 67 -9.06 -7.25 8.38
N TRP A 68 -9.01 -6.47 9.47
CA TRP A 68 -7.96 -6.57 10.49
C TRP A 68 -7.82 -7.97 11.08
N HIS A 69 -8.94 -8.69 11.19
CA HIS A 69 -9.02 -10.06 11.68
C HIS A 69 -8.33 -11.10 10.78
N LEU A 70 -8.05 -10.77 9.52
CA LEU A 70 -7.36 -11.62 8.54
C LEU A 70 -5.85 -11.35 8.44
N ILE A 71 -5.34 -10.35 9.16
CA ILE A 71 -3.95 -9.89 9.08
C ILE A 71 -3.05 -10.61 10.10
N LYS A 72 -3.61 -11.50 10.95
CA LYS A 72 -2.88 -12.27 11.96
C LYS A 72 -2.17 -13.49 11.41
#